data_AF-A0A9X9A261-F1
#
_entry.id   AF-A0A9X9A261-F1
#
_cell.length_a   1.000
_cell.length_b   1.000
_cell.length_c   1.000
_cell.angle_alpha   90.00
_cell.angle_beta   90.00
_cell.angle_gamma   90.00
#
_symmetry.space_group_name_H-M   'P 1'
#
loop_
_entity.id
_entity.type
_entity.pdbx_description
1 polymer ?
#
loop_
_entity_poly.entity_id
_entity_poly.type
_entity_poly.pdbx_seq_one_letter_code
_entity_poly.pdbx_strand_id
1 'polypeptide(L)'
;SQIERDHARLELAFSPEIIEDIPFEELEQSLKNLLTISHDVYTKIIDREEAEQRDGIIKTVISLLPSSLNKIRLVQINDIDEQACGGTHVNNTTEIGNFSILKIQNKGAKKKRIKIELH
;
A
#
# COMPACT_ATOMS: atom_id res chain seq x y z
N SER A 1 1.34 -4.13 7.74
CA SER A 1 2.70 -4.14 7.16
C SER A 1 3.71 -3.96 8.30
N GLN A 2 4.99 -4.22 8.04
CA GLN A 2 6.09 -3.96 8.96
C GLN A 2 7.24 -3.36 8.16
N ILE A 3 7.87 -2.31 8.68
CA ILE A 3 9.02 -1.63 8.06
C ILE A 3 10.18 -1.72 9.04
N GLU A 4 11.30 -2.26 8.58
CA GLU A 4 12.56 -2.39 9.30
C GLU A 4 13.62 -1.51 8.62
N ARG A 5 14.84 -1.49 9.17
CA ARG A 5 15.90 -0.57 8.69
C ARG A 5 16.36 -0.89 7.26
N ASP A 6 16.43 -2.17 6.94
CA ASP A 6 16.99 -2.72 5.69
C ASP A 6 15.90 -3.29 4.76
N HIS A 7 14.69 -3.53 5.26
CA HIS A 7 13.63 -4.10 4.44
C HIS A 7 12.24 -3.78 4.98
N ALA A 8 11.24 -3.93 4.11
CA ALA A 8 9.84 -3.88 4.45
C ALA A 8 9.16 -5.22 4.14
N ARG A 9 8.07 -5.50 4.86
CA ARG A 9 7.22 -6.66 4.65
C ARG A 9 5.75 -6.26 4.56
N LEU A 10 5.13 -6.75 3.50
CA LEU A 10 3.71 -6.60 3.25
C LEU A 10 3.03 -7.97 3.24
N GLU A 11 1.85 -8.06 3.85
CA GLU A 11 0.97 -9.22 3.72
C GLU A 11 -0.27 -8.78 2.96
N LEU A 12 -0.53 -9.46 1.86
CA LEU A 12 -1.66 -9.18 0.98
C LEU A 12 -2.60 -10.38 0.96
N ALA A 13 -3.89 -10.09 1.05
CA ALA A 13 -4.95 -11.08 0.88
C ALA A 13 -5.58 -10.87 -0.50
N PHE A 14 -5.85 -11.98 -1.18
CA PHE A 14 -6.45 -12.00 -2.50
C PHE A 14 -7.71 -12.87 -2.46
N SER A 15 -8.68 -12.60 -3.33
CA SER A 15 -9.77 -13.56 -3.54
C SER A 15 -9.21 -14.85 -4.16
N PRO A 16 -9.82 -16.02 -3.88
CA PRO A 16 -9.36 -17.29 -4.45
C PRO A 16 -9.35 -17.27 -5.98
N GLU A 17 -10.35 -16.59 -6.55
CA GLU A 17 -10.57 -16.51 -8.00
C GLU A 17 -9.45 -15.79 -8.73
N ILE A 18 -8.72 -14.88 -8.08
CA ILE A 18 -7.67 -14.09 -8.76
C ILE A 18 -6.26 -14.54 -8.42
N ILE A 19 -6.04 -15.21 -7.28
CA ILE A 19 -4.68 -15.43 -6.76
C ILE A 19 -3.84 -16.36 -7.63
N GLU A 20 -4.50 -17.31 -8.30
CA GLU A 20 -3.85 -18.27 -9.21
C GLU A 20 -3.45 -17.60 -10.53
N ASP A 21 -4.17 -16.54 -10.93
CA ASP A 21 -3.94 -15.82 -12.18
C ASP A 21 -2.96 -14.64 -12.05
N ILE A 22 -2.51 -14.31 -10.82
CA ILE A 22 -1.55 -13.22 -10.62
C ILE A 22 -0.12 -13.72 -10.93
N PRO A 23 0.57 -13.14 -11.93
CA PRO A 23 1.96 -13.50 -12.26
C PRO A 23 2.91 -12.84 -11.25
N PHE A 24 3.07 -13.46 -10.09
CA PHE A 24 3.90 -12.92 -9.00
C PHE A 24 5.38 -12.78 -9.39
N GLU A 25 5.85 -13.56 -10.35
CA GLU A 25 7.19 -13.48 -10.94
C GLU A 25 7.42 -12.17 -11.72
N GLU A 26 6.36 -11.57 -12.27
CA GLU A 26 6.43 -10.31 -13.02
C GLU A 26 6.17 -9.07 -12.14
N LEU A 27 5.87 -9.29 -10.84
CA LEU A 27 5.45 -8.23 -9.94
C LEU A 27 6.49 -7.11 -9.82
N GLU A 28 7.78 -7.46 -9.69
CA GLU A 28 8.84 -6.45 -9.57
C GLU A 28 8.93 -5.58 -10.83
N GLN A 29 8.93 -6.21 -12.00
CA GLN A 29 9.02 -5.48 -13.26
C GLN A 29 7.77 -4.62 -13.50
N SER A 30 6.59 -5.12 -13.15
CA SER A 30 5.34 -4.37 -13.24
C SER A 30 5.34 -3.14 -12.34
N LEU A 31 5.83 -3.27 -11.10
CA LEU A 31 5.99 -2.14 -10.19
C LEU A 31 7.04 -1.15 -10.70
N LYS A 32 8.20 -1.62 -11.19
CA LYS A 32 9.22 -0.75 -11.78
C LYS A 32 8.66 0.03 -12.96
N ASN A 33 7.90 -0.63 -13.84
CA ASN A 33 7.23 0.03 -14.97
C ASN A 33 6.23 1.09 -14.48
N LEU A 34 5.41 0.79 -13.47
CA LEU A 34 4.49 1.75 -12.88
C LEU A 34 5.21 3.00 -12.35
N LEU A 35 6.39 2.80 -11.74
CA LEU A 35 7.22 3.86 -11.18
C LEU A 35 8.10 4.60 -12.21
N THR A 36 8.07 4.21 -13.49
CA THR A 36 8.74 5.01 -14.55
C THR A 36 8.03 6.34 -14.78
N ILE A 37 6.72 6.39 -14.49
CA ILE A 37 5.93 7.60 -14.48
C ILE A 37 5.98 8.17 -13.06
N SER A 38 6.25 9.46 -12.97
CA SER A 38 6.21 10.20 -11.71
C SER A 38 4.76 10.29 -11.21
N HIS A 39 4.52 9.84 -9.98
CA HIS A 39 3.24 10.00 -9.30
C HIS A 39 3.42 10.86 -8.06
N ASP A 40 2.61 11.91 -7.94
CA ASP A 40 2.64 12.77 -6.77
C ASP A 40 1.93 12.08 -5.61
N VAL A 41 2.46 12.35 -4.41
CA VAL A 41 1.96 11.84 -3.15
C VAL A 41 1.41 13.02 -2.35
N TYR A 42 0.09 13.02 -2.19
CA TYR A 42 -0.63 14.06 -1.47
C TYR A 42 -1.05 13.55 -0.10
N THR A 43 -1.14 14.49 0.83
CA THR A 43 -1.70 14.19 2.15
C THR A 43 -2.77 15.20 2.49
N LYS A 44 -3.89 14.71 3.04
CA LYS A 44 -5.01 15.55 3.48
C LYS A 44 -5.58 15.01 4.78
N ILE A 45 -6.22 15.89 5.55
CA ILE A 45 -6.92 15.50 6.76
C ILE A 45 -8.41 15.72 6.52
N ILE A 46 -9.20 14.67 6.72
CA ILE A 46 -10.66 14.71 6.61
C ILE A 46 -11.31 14.32 7.94
N ASP A 47 -12.60 14.59 8.07
CA ASP A 47 -13.39 14.12 9.20
C ASP A 47 -13.60 12.60 9.14
N ARG A 48 -13.70 11.96 10.30
CA ARG A 48 -13.93 10.51 10.38
C ARG A 48 -15.23 10.11 9.68
N GLU A 49 -16.30 10.87 9.87
CA GLU A 49 -17.59 10.62 9.24
C GLU A 49 -17.47 10.63 7.70
N GLU A 50 -16.74 11.59 7.14
CA GLU A 50 -16.45 11.64 5.71
C GLU A 50 -15.62 10.43 5.26
N ALA A 51 -14.63 10.01 6.06
CA ALA A 51 -13.80 8.85 5.75
C ALA A 51 -14.62 7.55 5.70
N GLU A 52 -15.54 7.36 6.66
CA GLU A 52 -16.42 6.19 6.74
C GLU A 52 -17.40 6.14 5.55
N GLN A 53 -17.83 7.29 5.02
CA GLN A 53 -18.65 7.33 3.79
C GLN A 53 -17.87 6.93 2.52
N ARG A 54 -16.54 6.91 2.58
CA ARG A 54 -15.64 6.52 1.49
C ARG A 54 -15.06 5.11 1.70
N ASP A 55 -15.64 4.32 2.60
CA ASP A 55 -15.27 2.93 2.84
C ASP A 55 -15.38 2.12 1.53
N GLY A 56 -14.31 1.37 1.22
CA GLY A 56 -14.17 0.62 -0.04
C GLY A 56 -13.41 1.36 -1.14
N ILE A 57 -13.37 2.71 -1.10
CA ILE A 57 -12.44 3.52 -1.90
C ILE A 57 -11.11 3.65 -1.14
N ILE A 58 -11.17 3.99 0.15
CA ILE A 58 -10.02 3.94 1.05
C ILE A 58 -9.80 2.47 1.42
N LYS A 59 -8.64 1.89 1.05
CA LYS A 59 -8.42 0.44 1.29
C LYS A 59 -8.23 0.12 2.78
N THR A 60 -7.85 1.11 3.59
CA THR A 60 -7.81 0.96 5.04
C THR A 60 -9.22 1.01 5.61
N VAL A 61 -9.64 -0.05 6.29
CA VAL A 61 -10.96 -0.13 6.91
C VAL A 61 -11.05 0.86 8.08
N ILE A 62 -11.78 1.97 7.90
CA ILE A 62 -11.84 3.07 8.86
C ILE A 62 -12.48 2.65 10.19
N SER A 63 -13.44 1.73 10.14
CA SER A 63 -14.10 1.19 11.34
C SER A 63 -13.16 0.45 12.30
N LEU A 64 -11.95 0.05 11.86
CA LEU A 64 -10.92 -0.56 12.71
C LEU A 64 -10.03 0.47 13.41
N LEU A 65 -10.09 1.74 13.03
CA LEU A 65 -9.34 2.81 13.69
C LEU A 65 -10.00 3.22 15.01
N PRO A 66 -9.23 3.60 16.05
CA PRO A 66 -9.77 4.01 17.35
C PRO A 66 -10.88 5.07 17.21
N SER A 67 -11.98 4.89 17.94
CA SER A 67 -13.14 5.79 17.88
C SER A 67 -12.84 7.20 18.36
N SER A 68 -11.79 7.40 19.16
CA SER A 68 -11.31 8.72 19.58
C SER A 68 -10.68 9.53 18.44
N LEU A 69 -10.34 8.90 17.32
CA LEU A 69 -9.72 9.55 16.17
C LEU A 69 -10.79 10.18 15.27
N ASN A 70 -11.13 11.43 15.54
CA ASN A 70 -12.16 12.17 14.79
C ASN A 70 -11.65 12.78 13.47
N LYS A 71 -10.34 12.85 13.29
CA LYS A 71 -9.68 13.35 12.07
C LYS A 71 -8.79 12.26 11.48
N ILE A 72 -8.99 11.96 10.21
CA ILE A 72 -8.27 10.90 9.50
C ILE A 72 -7.29 11.55 8.53
N ARG A 73 -6.01 11.21 8.66
CA ARG A 73 -5.00 11.58 7.68
C ARG A 73 -5.01 10.57 6.54
N LEU A 74 -5.29 11.06 5.35
CA LEU A 74 -5.21 10.31 4.11
C LEU A 74 -3.90 10.60 3.40
N VAL A 75 -3.33 9.55 2.81
CA VAL A 75 -2.21 9.60 1.87
C VAL A 75 -2.74 9.09 0.54
N GLN A 76 -2.61 9.91 -0.49
CA GLN A 76 -3.11 9.64 -1.83
C GLN A 76 -1.93 9.64 -2.80
N ILE A 77 -1.78 8.57 -3.58
CA ILE A 77 -0.78 8.46 -4.65
C ILE A 77 -1.54 8.66 -5.96
N ASN A 78 -1.53 9.88 -6.50
CA ASN A 78 -2.35 10.30 -7.65
C ASN A 78 -3.75 9.63 -7.67
N ASP A 79 -4.08 8.92 -8.74
CA ASP A 79 -5.28 8.12 -8.94
C ASP A 79 -5.05 6.60 -8.72
N ILE A 80 -3.87 6.22 -8.21
CA ILE A 80 -3.46 4.83 -8.01
C ILE A 80 -4.01 4.27 -6.69
N ASP A 81 -3.88 5.04 -5.61
CA ASP A 81 -4.17 4.54 -4.27
C ASP A 81 -4.51 5.66 -3.29
N GLU A 82 -5.38 5.36 -2.32
CA GLU A 82 -5.66 6.24 -1.18
C GLU A 82 -5.79 5.40 0.10
N GLN A 83 -5.02 5.76 1.14
CA GLN A 83 -4.99 5.07 2.43
C GLN A 83 -5.13 6.03 3.60
N ALA A 84 -5.75 5.57 4.68
CA ALA A 84 -5.60 6.21 5.97
C ALA A 84 -4.25 5.82 6.59
N CYS A 85 -3.30 6.76 6.68
CA CYS A 85 -1.95 6.51 7.16
C CYS A 85 -1.38 7.70 7.95
N GLY A 86 -0.82 7.41 9.12
CA GLY A 86 -0.14 8.39 9.99
C GLY A 86 1.39 8.47 9.79
N GLY A 87 1.95 7.68 8.88
CA GLY A 87 3.40 7.61 8.66
C GLY A 87 3.96 8.79 7.85
N THR A 88 5.28 8.88 7.79
CA THR A 88 6.02 9.77 6.89
C THR A 88 6.04 9.21 5.48
N HIS A 89 5.93 10.07 4.46
CA HIS A 89 5.95 9.69 3.06
C HIS A 89 6.83 10.64 2.26
N VAL A 90 7.34 10.14 1.13
CA VAL A 90 7.89 10.97 0.05
C VAL A 90 6.79 11.85 -0.56
N ASN A 91 7.16 12.93 -1.26
CA ASN A 91 6.21 13.77 -1.97
C ASN A 91 5.95 13.28 -3.40
N ASN A 92 6.85 12.46 -3.94
CA ASN A 92 6.73 11.88 -5.26
C ASN A 92 7.35 10.48 -5.32
N THR A 93 6.78 9.58 -6.13
CA THR A 93 7.26 8.21 -6.25
C THR A 93 8.68 8.08 -6.81
N THR A 94 9.21 9.09 -7.53
CA THR A 94 10.61 9.08 -7.99
C THR A 94 11.61 9.13 -6.84
N GLU A 95 11.21 9.60 -5.66
CA GLU A 95 12.08 9.66 -4.47
C GLU A 95 12.30 8.27 -3.83
N ILE A 96 11.50 7.26 -4.20
CA ILE A 96 11.63 5.88 -3.65
C ILE A 96 12.99 5.26 -4.05
N GLY A 97 13.57 5.70 -5.17
CA GLY A 97 14.80 5.12 -5.70
C GLY A 97 14.59 3.73 -6.28
N ASN A 98 15.64 2.91 -6.25
CA ASN A 98 15.57 1.55 -6.77
C ASN A 98 15.15 0.59 -5.64
N PHE A 99 14.53 -0.53 -6.01
CA PHE A 99 14.10 -1.53 -5.04
C PHE A 99 14.21 -2.94 -5.62
N SER A 100 14.16 -3.93 -4.73
CA SER A 100 14.08 -5.35 -5.08
C SER A 100 13.08 -6.10 -4.22
N ILE A 101 12.34 -7.01 -4.83
CA ILE A 101 11.49 -7.99 -4.13
C ILE A 101 12.37 -9.16 -3.71
N LEU A 102 12.79 -9.15 -2.45
CA LEU A 102 13.65 -10.19 -1.88
C LEU A 102 12.96 -11.55 -1.82
N LYS A 103 11.66 -11.58 -1.55
CA LYS A 103 10.93 -12.83 -1.36
C LYS A 103 9.43 -12.66 -1.48
N ILE A 104 8.78 -13.61 -2.15
CA ILE A 104 7.33 -13.81 -2.11
C ILE A 104 7.06 -15.17 -1.47
N GLN A 105 6.27 -15.19 -0.40
CA GLN A 105 5.96 -16.40 0.37
C GLN A 105 4.45 -16.63 0.46
N ASN A 106 4.03 -17.89 0.30
CA ASN A 106 2.66 -18.30 0.59
C ASN A 106 2.43 -18.35 2.11
N LYS A 107 1.38 -17.66 2.58
CA LYS A 107 0.94 -17.67 3.99
C LYS A 107 -0.48 -18.24 4.13
N GLY A 108 -0.75 -19.27 3.34
CA GLY A 108 -2.07 -19.89 3.16
C GLY A 108 -2.61 -19.71 1.75
N ALA A 109 -3.77 -20.31 1.46
CA ALA A 109 -4.35 -20.34 0.12
C ALA A 109 -4.67 -18.96 -0.48
N LYS A 110 -4.93 -17.95 0.37
CA LYS A 110 -5.39 -16.62 -0.07
C LYS A 110 -4.42 -15.49 0.29
N LYS A 111 -3.25 -15.80 0.85
CA LYS A 111 -2.34 -14.79 1.42
C LYS A 111 -0.94 -14.94 0.89
N LYS A 112 -0.38 -13.84 0.40
CA LYS A 112 1.04 -13.73 0.06
C LYS A 112 1.71 -12.76 1.02
N ARG A 113 2.97 -13.05 1.31
CA ARG A 113 3.87 -12.17 2.04
C ARG A 113 4.99 -11.77 1.11
N ILE A 114 5.16 -10.47 0.92
CA ILE A 114 6.17 -9.88 0.04
C ILE A 114 7.18 -9.17 0.92
N LYS A 115 8.47 -9.49 0.74
CA LYS A 115 9.61 -8.81 1.36
C LYS A 115 10.27 -7.92 0.30
N ILE A 116 10.47 -6.65 0.61
CA ILE A 116 11.02 -5.63 -0.29
C ILE A 116 12.19 -4.95 0.40
N GLU A 117 13.23 -4.62 -0.35
CA GLU A 117 14.36 -3.79 0.06
C GLU A 117 14.48 -2.58 -0.87
N LEU A 118 14.81 -1.42 -0.30
CA LEU A 118 15.13 -0.20 -1.06
C LEU A 118 16.65 -0.03 -1.11
N HIS A 119 17.16 0.52 -2.22
CA HIS A 119 18.59 0.73 -2.48
C HIS A 119 18.98 2.20 -2.42
#